data_AF-A0A143BMW2-F1
#
_entry.id   AF-A0A143BMW2-F1
#
_cell.length_a   1.000
_cell.length_b   1.000
_cell.length_c   1.000
_cell.angle_alpha   90.00
_cell.angle_beta   90.00
_cell.angle_gamma   90.00
#
_symmetry.space_group_name_H-M   'P 1'
#
loop_
_entity.id
_entity.type
_entity.pdbx_description
1 polymer ?
#
loop_
_entity_poly.entity_id
_entity_poly.type
_entity_poly.pdbx_seq_one_letter_code
_entity_poly.pdbx_strand_id
1 'polypeptide(L)'
;MTSDYAIDAKCCGLDCRNPLYNALAAVIGCRLILVRQRTYTLSKSAAMRRAFKTVVIGSVLAAGCAKERAPFQSPLIGEWQLTSYRLPDSSGGAHPWWDDKPAGLIIYTEAGFMSAQLYDTRRPSVGVRWDSVSADAARTQFAGLTTYYGTYVLDTLAHTVTHTVQGAMSPDWVGRKLVRGYRFISPNEVELRVITDANGRPTSVGPVLVWRRAPSPNER
;
A
#
# COMPACT_ATOMS: atom_id res chain seq x y z
N MET A 1 -20.31 20.68 -42.57
CA MET A 1 -20.36 19.23 -42.79
C MET A 1 -18.98 18.78 -43.25
N THR A 2 -18.53 17.68 -42.66
CA THR A 2 -17.17 17.20 -42.52
C THR A 2 -16.52 16.71 -43.81
N SER A 3 -15.19 16.85 -43.83
CA SER A 3 -14.23 16.33 -44.79
C SER A 3 -13.86 14.89 -44.42
N ASP A 4 -13.89 13.97 -45.38
CA ASP A 4 -13.28 12.64 -45.27
C ASP A 4 -12.12 12.51 -46.28
N TYR A 5 -10.89 12.50 -45.76
CA TYR A 5 -9.69 12.03 -46.46
C TYR A 5 -9.17 10.83 -45.67
N ALA A 6 -9.30 9.63 -46.22
CA ALA A 6 -8.73 8.41 -45.68
C ALA A 6 -7.24 8.33 -46.06
N ILE A 7 -6.36 8.18 -45.06
CA ILE A 7 -4.97 7.76 -45.25
C ILE A 7 -4.88 6.27 -44.90
N ASP A 8 -4.51 5.48 -45.89
CA ASP A 8 -4.26 4.05 -45.79
C ASP A 8 -2.92 3.80 -45.11
N ALA A 9 -2.94 3.29 -43.87
CA ALA A 9 -1.76 2.87 -43.13
C ALA A 9 -1.69 1.34 -43.11
N LYS A 10 -0.78 0.77 -43.92
CA LYS A 10 -0.40 -0.64 -43.82
C LYS A 10 0.26 -0.90 -42.47
N CYS A 11 -0.50 -1.46 -41.53
CA CYS A 11 0.01 -2.05 -40.30
C CYS A 11 0.90 -3.26 -40.62
N CYS A 12 2.15 -3.24 -40.15
CA CYS A 12 2.96 -4.44 -39.97
C CYS A 12 2.33 -5.30 -38.86
N GLY A 13 1.60 -6.36 -39.25
CA GLY A 13 1.65 -7.66 -38.58
C GLY A 13 1.15 -7.80 -37.14
N LEU A 14 0.07 -7.12 -36.74
CA LEU A 14 -0.63 -7.43 -35.49
C LEU A 14 -2.13 -7.61 -35.75
N ASP A 15 -2.65 -8.78 -35.38
CA ASP A 15 -4.05 -9.18 -35.53
C ASP A 15 -4.93 -8.44 -34.49
N CYS A 16 -5.72 -7.49 -34.97
CA CYS A 16 -6.64 -6.69 -34.15
C CYS A 16 -8.06 -7.30 -34.19
N ARG A 17 -8.38 -8.20 -33.27
CA ARG A 17 -9.76 -8.60 -32.97
C ARG A 17 -10.00 -8.88 -31.48
N ASN A 18 -10.12 -7.85 -30.63
CA ASN A 18 -11.07 -7.82 -29.50
C ASN A 18 -11.13 -6.44 -28.82
N PRO A 19 -12.30 -5.87 -28.48
CA PRO A 19 -12.44 -4.47 -28.09
C PRO A 19 -12.64 -4.32 -26.58
N LEU A 20 -11.60 -3.98 -25.80
CA LEU A 20 -11.80 -3.46 -24.43
C LEU A 20 -10.72 -2.51 -23.89
N TYR A 21 -9.72 -2.09 -24.67
CA TYR A 21 -8.68 -1.17 -24.18
C TYR A 21 -8.75 0.19 -24.88
N ASN A 22 -9.79 0.95 -24.54
CA ASN A 22 -9.86 2.39 -24.81
C ASN A 22 -10.27 3.14 -23.55
N ALA A 23 -9.29 3.64 -22.80
CA ALA A 23 -9.35 4.95 -22.16
C ALA A 23 -7.98 5.30 -21.54
N LEU A 24 -7.50 6.50 -21.89
CA LEU A 24 -6.42 7.27 -21.26
C LEU A 24 -4.97 6.92 -21.67
N ALA A 25 -4.70 7.02 -22.97
CA ALA A 25 -3.44 7.57 -23.44
C ALA A 25 -3.58 9.09 -23.58
N ALA A 26 -3.03 9.82 -22.61
CA ALA A 26 -2.69 11.23 -22.77
C ALA A 26 -1.44 11.52 -21.95
N VAL A 27 -0.62 12.44 -22.47
CA VAL A 27 0.48 13.16 -21.82
C VAL A 27 1.92 12.69 -22.17
N ILE A 28 2.43 13.39 -23.18
CA ILE A 28 3.80 13.98 -23.30
C ILE A 28 4.93 13.08 -23.86
N GLY A 29 5.09 13.18 -25.19
CA GLY A 29 6.21 13.89 -25.82
C GLY A 29 7.63 13.46 -25.52
N CYS A 30 8.20 12.58 -26.35
CA CYS A 30 9.65 12.44 -26.50
C CYS A 30 10.06 12.59 -27.97
N ARG A 31 10.85 13.63 -28.28
CA ARG A 31 11.41 13.90 -29.61
C ARG A 31 12.42 12.81 -29.96
N LEU A 32 12.14 11.99 -30.98
CA LEU A 32 13.16 11.15 -31.62
C LEU A 32 14.07 12.04 -32.49
N ILE A 33 15.37 12.08 -32.16
CA ILE A 33 16.41 12.61 -33.03
C ILE A 33 16.81 11.49 -34.00
N LEU A 34 16.39 11.59 -35.26
CA LEU A 34 16.88 10.74 -36.35
C LEU A 34 18.24 11.28 -36.83
N VAL A 35 19.32 10.56 -36.52
CA VAL A 35 20.64 10.82 -37.12
C VAL A 35 20.70 10.15 -38.49
N ARG A 36 20.76 10.97 -39.54
CA ARG A 36 20.87 10.55 -40.95
C ARG A 36 22.31 10.08 -41.22
N GLN A 37 22.52 8.79 -41.46
CA GLN A 37 23.84 8.28 -41.89
C GLN A 37 24.04 8.54 -43.39
N ARG A 38 25.07 9.31 -43.75
CA ARG A 38 25.59 9.38 -45.13
C ARG A 38 26.75 8.40 -45.25
N THR A 39 26.65 7.46 -46.18
CA THR A 39 27.77 6.64 -46.64
C THR A 39 28.60 7.44 -47.62
N TYR A 40 29.90 7.56 -47.38
CA TYR A 40 30.87 8.07 -48.35
C TYR A 40 31.76 6.90 -48.77
N THR A 41 31.77 6.57 -50.06
CA THR A 41 32.78 5.71 -50.68
C THR A 41 34.03 6.55 -50.94
N LEU A 42 35.15 6.21 -50.31
CA LEU A 42 36.45 6.84 -50.60
C LEU A 42 37.37 5.84 -51.30
N SER A 43 37.83 6.28 -52.48
CA SER A 43 38.88 5.70 -53.32
C SER A 43 40.23 5.66 -52.60
N LYS A 44 41.06 4.68 -52.98
CA LYS A 44 42.33 4.29 -52.34
C LYS A 44 43.42 5.37 -52.46
N SER A 45 44.06 5.64 -51.33
CA SER A 45 45.47 6.01 -51.12
C SER A 45 46.22 6.83 -52.19
N ALA A 46 46.71 8.00 -51.77
CA ALA A 46 48.16 8.18 -51.65
C ALA A 46 48.49 8.90 -50.34
N ALA A 47 49.33 8.22 -49.55
CA ALA A 47 50.15 8.69 -48.44
C ALA A 47 49.50 9.18 -47.13
N MET A 48 50.13 8.69 -46.06
CA MET A 48 50.32 9.32 -44.75
C MET A 48 49.40 8.85 -43.60
N ARG A 49 49.93 7.85 -42.89
CA ARG A 49 49.96 7.68 -41.43
C ARG A 49 48.77 8.28 -40.67
N ARG A 50 47.89 7.45 -40.10
CA ARG A 50 47.14 7.83 -38.88
C ARG A 50 46.49 6.64 -38.17
N ALA A 51 46.99 6.45 -36.94
CA ALA A 51 46.31 6.08 -35.70
C ALA A 51 45.14 5.08 -35.75
N PHE A 52 45.35 3.96 -35.06
CA PHE A 52 44.33 3.13 -34.43
C PHE A 52 43.15 3.98 -33.93
N LYS A 53 41.95 3.77 -34.49
CA LYS A 53 40.71 4.24 -33.88
C LYS A 53 40.12 3.09 -33.07
N THR A 54 40.38 3.10 -31.78
CA THR A 54 39.69 2.29 -30.77
C THR A 54 38.19 2.56 -30.89
N VAL A 55 37.41 1.54 -31.24
CA VAL A 55 35.95 1.59 -31.15
C VAL A 55 35.61 1.41 -29.67
N VAL A 56 35.31 2.51 -28.99
CA VAL A 56 34.75 2.46 -27.63
C VAL A 56 33.26 2.15 -27.77
N ILE A 57 32.88 0.92 -27.45
CA ILE A 57 31.48 0.53 -27.28
C ILE A 57 31.00 1.21 -25.99
N GLY A 58 30.34 2.36 -26.14
CA GLY A 58 29.72 3.06 -25.02
C GLY A 58 28.55 2.23 -24.49
N SER A 59 28.72 1.64 -23.31
CA SER A 59 27.64 1.04 -22.54
C SER A 59 26.63 2.13 -22.17
N VAL A 60 25.45 2.10 -22.79
CA VAL A 60 24.29 2.86 -22.30
C VAL A 60 23.84 2.18 -21.01
N LEU A 61 24.31 2.69 -19.87
CA LEU A 61 23.69 2.41 -18.59
C LEU A 61 22.30 3.05 -18.65
N ALA A 62 21.29 2.24 -18.96
CA ALA A 62 19.92 2.59 -18.69
C ALA A 62 19.77 2.66 -17.17
N ALA A 63 20.06 3.85 -16.61
CA ALA A 63 19.65 4.18 -15.26
C ALA A 63 18.12 4.10 -15.26
N GLY A 64 17.60 2.95 -14.82
CA GLY A 64 16.19 2.80 -14.51
C GLY A 64 15.87 3.91 -13.52
N CYS A 65 15.09 4.90 -13.98
CA CYS A 65 14.54 5.92 -13.13
C CYS A 65 13.54 5.19 -12.22
N ALA A 66 14.05 4.63 -11.12
CA ALA A 66 13.22 4.20 -10.02
C ALA A 66 12.46 5.45 -9.61
N LYS A 67 11.16 5.48 -9.94
CA LYS A 67 10.29 6.61 -9.65
C LYS A 67 10.22 6.73 -8.14
N GLU A 68 11.05 7.60 -7.59
CA GLU A 68 11.08 7.90 -6.17
C GLU A 68 9.67 8.34 -5.78
N ARG A 69 8.99 7.52 -4.98
CA ARG A 69 7.64 7.84 -4.52
C ARG A 69 7.80 9.04 -3.60
N ALA A 70 7.22 10.17 -3.98
CA ALA A 70 7.13 11.33 -3.08
C ALA A 70 6.60 10.87 -1.71
N PRO A 71 7.17 11.38 -0.60
CA PRO A 71 6.84 10.91 0.74
C PRO A 71 5.34 11.03 0.97
N PHE A 72 4.70 9.93 1.35
CA PHE A 72 3.28 9.89 1.65
C PHE A 72 3.04 10.69 2.94
N GLN A 73 2.40 11.85 2.83
CA GLN A 73 2.10 12.70 3.98
C GLN A 73 0.79 12.24 4.62
N SER A 74 0.85 11.67 5.81
CA SER A 74 -0.34 11.26 6.57
C SER A 74 -0.18 11.61 8.05
N PRO A 75 -1.17 12.25 8.68
CA PRO A 75 -1.13 12.56 10.11
C PRO A 75 -1.18 11.32 11.00
N LEU A 76 -1.47 10.13 10.43
CA LEU A 76 -1.46 8.87 11.15
C LEU A 76 -0.05 8.26 11.30
N ILE A 77 0.96 8.80 10.60
CA ILE A 77 2.33 8.27 10.65
C ILE A 77 2.86 8.23 12.09
N GLY A 78 3.50 7.12 12.43
CA GLY A 78 4.04 6.83 13.75
C GLY A 78 3.39 5.62 14.43
N GLU A 79 3.72 5.46 15.70
CA GLU A 79 3.33 4.36 16.55
C GLU A 79 2.23 4.79 17.53
N TRP A 80 1.18 3.97 17.64
CA TRP A 80 0.03 4.25 18.49
C TRP A 80 -0.34 3.03 19.34
N GLN A 81 -0.40 3.23 20.65
CA GLN A 81 -0.81 2.24 21.64
C GLN A 81 -2.32 2.27 21.84
N LEU A 82 -2.93 1.08 21.88
CA LEU A 82 -4.36 0.94 22.12
C LEU A 82 -4.70 1.33 23.57
N THR A 83 -5.67 2.21 23.75
CA THR A 83 -6.18 2.62 25.07
C THR A 83 -7.63 2.25 25.29
N SER A 84 -8.40 2.01 24.23
CA SER A 84 -9.81 1.62 24.31
C SER A 84 -10.24 0.79 23.11
N TYR A 85 -11.05 -0.24 23.33
CA TYR A 85 -11.65 -1.06 22.28
C TYR A 85 -13.09 -1.40 22.65
N ARG A 86 -14.05 -0.69 22.05
CA ARG A 86 -15.47 -0.75 22.44
C ARG A 86 -16.38 -1.15 21.30
N LEU A 87 -17.42 -1.89 21.63
CA LEU A 87 -18.54 -2.22 20.78
C LEU A 87 -19.71 -1.29 21.03
N PRO A 88 -20.30 -0.68 19.99
CA PRO A 88 -21.61 -0.05 20.13
C PRO A 88 -22.65 -1.10 20.56
N ASP A 89 -23.57 -0.72 21.43
CA ASP A 89 -24.73 -1.55 21.78
C ASP A 89 -26.03 -1.01 21.16
N SER A 90 -27.09 -1.80 21.23
CA SER A 90 -28.40 -1.45 20.67
C SER A 90 -29.12 -0.32 21.40
N SER A 91 -28.65 0.06 22.59
CA SER A 91 -29.21 1.16 23.39
C SER A 91 -28.54 2.51 23.14
N GLY A 92 -27.57 2.56 22.21
CA GLY A 92 -26.79 3.76 21.90
C GLY A 92 -25.58 3.96 22.82
N GLY A 93 -25.33 3.02 23.73
CA GLY A 93 -24.12 2.95 24.54
C GLY A 93 -23.00 2.21 23.82
N ALA A 94 -21.97 1.87 24.60
CA ALA A 94 -20.92 0.97 24.16
C ALA A 94 -20.39 0.16 25.34
N HIS A 95 -19.89 -1.05 25.09
CA HIS A 95 -19.21 -1.90 26.08
C HIS A 95 -17.82 -2.34 25.59
N PRO A 96 -16.87 -2.68 26.48
CA PRO A 96 -15.57 -3.19 26.06
C PRO A 96 -15.70 -4.48 25.23
N TRP A 97 -14.97 -4.59 24.12
CA TRP A 97 -14.93 -5.84 23.32
C TRP A 97 -14.19 -6.95 24.09
N TRP A 98 -13.11 -6.61 24.80
CA TRP A 98 -12.35 -7.54 25.65
C TRP A 98 -12.41 -7.10 27.11
N ASP A 99 -11.69 -6.02 27.43
CA ASP A 99 -11.56 -5.45 28.77
C ASP A 99 -11.41 -3.93 28.69
N ASP A 100 -11.47 -3.23 29.82
CA ASP A 100 -11.21 -1.80 29.95
C ASP A 100 -9.73 -1.44 29.70
N LYS A 101 -8.83 -2.43 29.72
CA LYS A 101 -7.39 -2.27 29.46
C LYS A 101 -6.90 -3.21 28.36
N PRO A 102 -7.37 -3.04 27.11
CA PRO A 102 -6.86 -3.83 26.00
C PRO A 102 -5.41 -3.43 25.71
N ALA A 103 -4.60 -4.36 25.19
CA ALA A 103 -3.22 -4.07 24.79
C ALA A 103 -3.11 -4.10 23.27
N GLY A 104 -2.34 -3.20 22.68
CA GLY A 104 -2.10 -3.24 21.25
C GLY A 104 -1.22 -2.11 20.75
N LEU A 105 -0.71 -2.29 19.54
CA LEU A 105 0.09 -1.33 18.80
C LEU A 105 -0.41 -1.29 17.35
N ILE A 106 -0.55 -0.09 16.81
CA ILE A 106 -0.70 0.13 15.38
C ILE A 106 0.38 1.09 14.91
N ILE A 107 1.05 0.74 13.82
CA ILE A 107 2.15 1.51 13.23
C ILE A 107 1.75 1.89 11.82
N TYR A 108 1.96 3.16 11.46
CA TYR A 108 1.84 3.67 10.10
C TYR A 108 3.18 4.26 9.65
N THR A 109 3.64 3.88 8.47
CA THR A 109 4.94 4.30 7.93
C THR A 109 4.78 5.30 6.79
N GLU A 110 5.80 6.14 6.59
CA GLU A 110 5.88 7.07 5.44
C GLU A 110 5.86 6.37 4.08
N ALA A 111 6.19 5.08 4.02
CA ALA A 111 6.17 4.27 2.81
C ALA A 111 4.76 3.74 2.47
N GLY A 112 3.74 4.05 3.28
CA GLY A 112 2.35 3.61 3.05
C GLY A 112 2.07 2.19 3.55
N PHE A 113 2.91 1.64 4.43
CA PHE A 113 2.67 0.38 5.13
C PHE A 113 2.11 0.61 6.53
N MET A 114 1.29 -0.34 6.97
CA MET A 114 0.77 -0.37 8.32
C MET A 114 0.78 -1.79 8.91
N SER A 115 0.86 -1.88 10.23
CA SER A 115 0.68 -3.13 10.97
C SER A 115 -0.06 -2.87 12.27
N ALA A 116 -1.01 -3.75 12.61
CA ALA A 116 -1.78 -3.70 13.84
C ALA A 116 -1.67 -5.03 14.59
N GLN A 117 -1.39 -4.97 15.88
CA GLN A 117 -1.51 -6.09 16.80
C GLN A 117 -2.30 -5.66 18.03
N LEU A 118 -3.32 -6.44 18.38
CA LEU A 118 -4.18 -6.21 19.53
C LEU A 118 -4.39 -7.52 20.26
N TYR A 119 -4.50 -7.43 21.58
CA TYR A 119 -4.56 -8.56 22.48
C TYR A 119 -5.57 -8.31 23.61
N ASP A 120 -6.40 -9.30 23.88
CA ASP A 120 -7.07 -9.45 25.17
C ASP A 120 -6.00 -9.78 26.22
N THR A 121 -5.91 -8.93 27.24
CA THR A 121 -4.93 -9.03 28.34
C THR A 121 -5.27 -10.15 29.32
N ARG A 122 -6.47 -10.72 29.25
CA ARG A 122 -6.90 -11.87 30.07
C ARG A 122 -6.54 -13.21 29.46
N ARG A 123 -5.94 -13.24 28.26
CA ARG A 123 -5.49 -14.50 27.65
C ARG A 123 -4.52 -15.20 28.61
N PRO A 124 -4.77 -16.46 28.97
CA PRO A 124 -3.92 -17.17 29.90
C PRO A 124 -2.54 -17.42 29.28
N SER A 125 -1.50 -17.50 30.12
CA SER A 125 -0.23 -18.05 29.67
C SER A 125 -0.41 -19.50 29.26
N VAL A 126 0.21 -19.88 28.14
CA VAL A 126 0.08 -21.24 27.58
C VAL A 126 1.02 -22.23 28.28
N GLY A 127 2.12 -21.78 28.87
CA GLY A 127 3.06 -22.61 29.64
C GLY A 127 3.91 -23.61 28.82
N VAL A 128 3.63 -23.78 27.53
CA VAL A 128 4.41 -24.57 26.58
C VAL A 128 4.81 -23.72 25.38
N ARG A 129 5.66 -24.27 24.49
CA ARG A 129 5.93 -23.62 23.20
C ARG A 129 4.64 -23.48 22.39
N TRP A 130 4.54 -22.40 21.62
CA TRP A 130 3.34 -22.05 20.87
C TRP A 130 2.94 -23.10 19.83
N ASP A 131 3.90 -23.89 19.31
CA ASP A 131 3.71 -24.98 18.35
C ASP A 131 3.26 -26.30 19.03
N SER A 132 3.26 -26.34 20.36
CA SER A 132 2.90 -27.50 21.19
C SER A 132 1.62 -27.27 22.01
N VAL A 133 0.92 -26.16 21.76
CA VAL A 133 -0.32 -25.80 22.47
C VAL A 133 -1.46 -26.79 22.15
N SER A 134 -2.29 -27.12 23.13
CA SER A 134 -3.50 -27.91 22.88
C SER A 134 -4.49 -27.15 22.00
N ALA A 135 -5.36 -27.85 21.27
CA ALA A 135 -6.35 -27.23 20.40
C ALA A 135 -7.28 -26.25 21.16
N ASP A 136 -7.72 -26.61 22.37
CA ASP A 136 -8.59 -25.77 23.20
C ASP A 136 -7.88 -24.50 23.68
N ALA A 137 -6.62 -24.62 24.10
CA ALA A 137 -5.81 -23.47 24.47
C ALA A 137 -5.53 -22.58 23.24
N ALA A 138 -5.26 -23.16 22.06
CA ALA A 138 -5.07 -22.43 20.81
C ALA A 138 -6.31 -21.60 20.45
N ARG A 139 -7.51 -22.17 20.59
CA ARG A 139 -8.77 -21.46 20.35
C ARG A 139 -8.91 -20.23 21.26
N THR A 140 -8.58 -20.39 22.54
CA THR A 140 -8.62 -19.28 23.52
C THR A 140 -7.62 -18.19 23.14
N GLN A 141 -6.40 -18.57 22.74
CA GLN A 141 -5.38 -17.61 22.31
C GLN A 141 -5.79 -16.85 21.05
N PHE A 142 -6.38 -17.55 20.08
CA PHE A 142 -6.81 -16.99 18.81
C PHE A 142 -8.01 -16.04 18.97
N ALA A 143 -8.96 -16.36 19.85
CA ALA A 143 -10.15 -15.52 20.10
C ALA A 143 -9.81 -14.15 20.73
N GLY A 144 -8.77 -14.09 21.55
CA GLY A 144 -8.28 -12.84 22.16
C GLY A 144 -7.16 -12.15 21.38
N LEU A 145 -6.99 -12.49 20.10
CA LEU A 145 -5.97 -11.93 19.22
C LEU A 145 -6.63 -11.09 18.13
N THR A 146 -6.02 -9.99 17.73
CA THR A 146 -6.29 -9.35 16.43
C THR A 146 -5.01 -8.82 15.82
N THR A 147 -4.50 -9.51 14.80
CA THR A 147 -3.25 -9.11 14.13
C THR A 147 -3.39 -9.12 12.61
N TYR A 148 -2.87 -8.08 11.97
CA TYR A 148 -2.76 -7.98 10.53
C TYR A 148 -1.76 -6.90 10.11
N TYR A 149 -1.32 -6.95 8.87
CA TYR A 149 -0.48 -5.93 8.25
C TYR A 149 -0.82 -5.77 6.77
N GLY A 150 -0.37 -4.67 6.20
CA GLY A 150 -0.49 -4.42 4.77
C GLY A 150 -0.16 -2.99 4.42
N THR A 151 -0.83 -2.47 3.40
CA THR A 151 -0.70 -1.06 2.99
C THR A 151 -1.90 -0.25 3.44
N TYR A 152 -1.74 1.07 3.45
CA TYR A 152 -2.85 1.97 3.75
C TYR A 152 -2.91 3.18 2.82
N VAL A 153 -4.12 3.71 2.66
CA VAL A 153 -4.39 4.97 1.97
C VAL A 153 -5.34 5.80 2.83
N LEU A 154 -5.09 7.10 2.89
CA LEU A 154 -5.92 8.06 3.60
C LEU A 154 -6.81 8.80 2.59
N ASP A 155 -8.10 8.92 2.93
CA ASP A 155 -9.02 9.86 2.30
C ASP A 155 -9.32 10.96 3.32
N THR A 156 -8.71 12.12 3.12
CA THR A 156 -8.84 13.25 4.04
C THR A 156 -10.17 13.97 3.94
N LEU A 157 -10.87 13.86 2.80
CA LEU A 157 -12.18 14.46 2.59
C LEU A 157 -13.27 13.60 3.24
N ALA A 158 -13.18 12.28 3.08
CA ALA A 158 -14.10 11.34 3.71
C ALA A 158 -13.76 11.04 5.18
N HIS A 159 -12.62 11.52 5.68
CA HIS A 159 -12.07 11.17 6.99
C HIS A 159 -11.97 9.65 7.20
N THR A 160 -11.47 8.93 6.19
CA THR A 160 -11.26 7.48 6.26
C THR A 160 -9.82 7.06 6.00
N VAL A 161 -9.43 5.96 6.61
CA VAL A 161 -8.21 5.21 6.28
C VAL A 161 -8.61 3.81 5.83
N THR A 162 -8.07 3.39 4.68
CA THR A 162 -8.31 2.06 4.11
C THR A 162 -7.07 1.22 4.23
N HIS A 163 -7.15 0.11 4.97
CA HIS A 163 -6.08 -0.89 5.04
C HIS A 163 -6.31 -1.96 3.98
N THR A 164 -5.33 -2.20 3.12
CA THR A 164 -5.33 -3.34 2.19
C THR A 164 -4.50 -4.46 2.82
N VAL A 165 -5.18 -5.52 3.26
CA VAL A 165 -4.57 -6.58 4.07
C VAL A 165 -3.69 -7.48 3.23
N GLN A 166 -2.44 -7.67 3.65
CA GLN A 166 -1.46 -8.56 3.01
C GLN A 166 -1.20 -9.83 3.85
N GLY A 167 -1.31 -9.73 5.16
CA GLY A 167 -1.27 -10.88 6.08
C GLY A 167 -2.10 -10.59 7.32
N ALA A 168 -2.72 -11.63 7.88
CA ALA A 168 -3.59 -11.52 9.05
C ALA A 168 -3.66 -12.85 9.80
N MET A 169 -4.06 -12.80 11.07
CA MET A 169 -4.29 -14.00 11.88
C MET A 169 -5.38 -14.89 11.26
N SER A 170 -6.37 -14.28 10.59
CA SER A 170 -7.40 -14.99 9.83
C SER A 170 -7.05 -14.87 8.33
N PRO A 171 -6.73 -15.98 7.65
CA PRO A 171 -6.39 -15.98 6.23
C PRO A 171 -7.49 -15.37 5.36
N ASP A 172 -8.75 -15.48 5.79
CA ASP A 172 -9.90 -14.94 5.08
C ASP A 172 -9.81 -13.43 4.85
N TRP A 173 -9.08 -12.69 5.69
CA TRP A 173 -8.93 -11.24 5.56
C TRP A 173 -7.93 -10.83 4.48
N VAL A 174 -7.06 -11.73 4.02
CA VAL A 174 -6.02 -11.41 3.03
C VAL A 174 -6.68 -10.92 1.72
N GLY A 175 -6.18 -9.80 1.20
CA GLY A 175 -6.72 -9.14 0.02
C GLY A 175 -7.96 -8.26 0.28
N ARG A 176 -8.55 -8.31 1.49
CA ARG A 176 -9.69 -7.46 1.83
C ARG A 176 -9.26 -6.03 2.12
N LYS A 177 -10.19 -5.10 1.90
CA LYS A 177 -10.06 -3.68 2.27
C LYS A 177 -10.84 -3.43 3.56
N LEU A 178 -10.11 -3.06 4.62
CA LEU A 178 -10.67 -2.71 5.91
C LEU A 178 -10.72 -1.19 6.02
N VAL A 179 -11.91 -0.60 5.96
CA VAL A 179 -12.09 0.84 6.02
C VAL A 179 -12.37 1.26 7.46
N ARG A 180 -11.68 2.30 7.93
CA ARG A 180 -11.89 2.93 9.23
C ARG A 180 -12.21 4.40 9.04
N GLY A 181 -13.25 4.90 9.71
CA GLY A 181 -13.35 6.34 9.96
C GLY A 181 -12.28 6.74 10.97
N TYR A 182 -11.62 7.87 10.77
CA TYR A 182 -10.62 8.37 11.72
C TYR A 182 -10.99 9.76 12.24
N ARG A 183 -10.67 10.02 13.50
CA ARG A 183 -10.84 11.34 14.12
C ARG A 183 -9.76 11.54 15.18
N PHE A 184 -8.99 12.61 15.07
CA PHE A 184 -8.09 13.02 16.16
C PHE A 184 -8.90 13.61 17.30
N ILE A 185 -8.77 13.02 18.50
CA ILE A 185 -9.29 13.56 19.76
C ILE A 185 -8.32 14.65 20.26
N SER A 186 -7.02 14.40 20.09
CA SER A 186 -5.93 15.34 20.33
C SER A 186 -4.77 15.03 19.37
N PRO A 187 -3.68 15.82 19.33
CA PRO A 187 -2.50 15.50 18.52
C PRO A 187 -1.84 14.14 18.85
N ASN A 188 -2.10 13.63 20.06
CA ASN A 188 -1.54 12.39 20.58
C ASN A 188 -2.61 11.31 20.81
N GLU A 189 -3.85 11.50 20.36
CA GLU A 189 -4.93 10.54 20.54
C GLU A 189 -5.86 10.52 19.33
N VAL A 190 -6.07 9.33 18.77
CA VAL A 190 -6.86 9.10 17.56
C VAL A 190 -7.90 8.01 17.79
N GLU A 191 -9.13 8.29 17.37
CA GLU A 191 -10.20 7.32 17.27
C GLU A 191 -10.20 6.71 15.87
N LEU A 192 -10.22 5.38 15.79
CA LEU A 192 -10.46 4.61 14.58
C LEU A 192 -11.75 3.81 14.75
N ARG A 193 -12.75 4.13 13.93
CA ARG A 193 -14.04 3.45 13.91
C ARG A 193 -14.10 2.47 12.76
N VAL A 194 -14.44 1.22 13.03
CA VAL A 194 -14.75 0.23 12.00
C VAL A 194 -16.05 0.64 11.32
N ILE A 195 -16.01 0.91 10.01
CA ILE A 195 -17.20 1.25 9.21
C ILE A 195 -17.47 0.23 8.10
N THR A 196 -16.72 -0.87 8.09
CA THR A 196 -16.91 -2.00 7.19
C THR A 196 -16.91 -3.31 7.97
N ASP A 197 -17.75 -4.27 7.57
CA ASP A 197 -17.73 -5.64 8.08
C ASP A 197 -16.48 -6.39 7.62
N ALA A 198 -16.34 -7.64 8.07
CA ALA A 198 -15.21 -8.47 7.65
C ALA A 198 -15.11 -8.64 6.13
N ASN A 199 -16.23 -8.54 5.39
CA ASN A 199 -16.29 -8.69 3.93
C ASN A 199 -16.11 -7.35 3.19
N GLY A 200 -15.82 -6.26 3.90
CA GLY A 200 -15.66 -4.93 3.31
C GLY A 200 -16.98 -4.20 3.01
N ARG A 201 -18.13 -4.72 3.46
CA ARG A 201 -19.44 -4.07 3.29
C ARG A 201 -19.62 -2.99 4.35
N PRO A 202 -20.22 -1.83 4.04
CA PRO A 202 -20.47 -0.79 5.03
C PRO A 202 -21.25 -1.33 6.26
N THR A 203 -20.88 -0.87 7.46
CA THR A 203 -21.62 -1.13 8.70
C THR A 203 -21.71 0.14 9.54
N SER A 204 -22.88 0.38 10.14
CA SER A 204 -23.13 1.49 11.04
C SER A 204 -22.80 1.18 12.51
N VAL A 205 -22.58 -0.11 12.84
CA VAL A 205 -22.44 -0.61 14.23
C VAL A 205 -21.06 -1.27 14.44
N GLY A 206 -20.02 -0.70 13.84
CA GLY A 206 -18.68 -1.25 13.98
C GLY A 206 -17.97 -0.80 15.26
N PRO A 207 -17.01 -1.60 15.76
CA PRO A 207 -16.22 -1.23 16.94
C PRO A 207 -15.48 0.10 16.81
N VAL A 208 -15.23 0.72 17.95
CA VAL A 208 -14.48 1.97 18.10
C VAL A 208 -13.22 1.71 18.89
N LEU A 209 -12.08 2.10 18.33
CA LEU A 209 -10.78 1.92 18.95
C LEU A 209 -10.16 3.30 19.18
N VAL A 210 -9.68 3.56 20.39
CA VAL A 210 -8.91 4.77 20.71
C VAL A 210 -7.46 4.38 20.90
N TRP A 211 -6.59 5.16 20.27
CA TRP A 211 -5.16 4.95 20.26
C TRP A 211 -4.44 6.20 20.70
N ARG A 212 -3.47 6.05 21.60
CA ARG A 212 -2.59 7.12 22.04
C ARG A 212 -1.22 6.97 21.39
N ARG A 213 -0.57 8.07 21.04
CA ARG A 213 0.82 8.04 20.56
C ARG A 213 1.70 7.28 21.54
N ALA A 214 2.50 6.34 21.04
CA ALA A 214 3.43 5.61 21.89
C ALA A 214 4.46 6.60 22.48
N PRO A 215 4.84 6.45 23.77
CA PRO A 215 5.90 7.26 24.36
C PRO A 215 7.20 7.03 23.60
N SER A 216 8.01 8.07 23.47
CA SER A 216 9.33 7.91 22.87
C SER A 216 10.16 6.94 23.73
N PRO A 217 11.12 6.20 23.16
CA PRO A 217 12.00 5.32 23.93
C PRO A 217 12.73 6.02 25.08
N ASN A 218 12.88 7.35 25.01
CA ASN A 218 13.55 8.17 26.03
C ASN A 218 12.63 8.62 27.17
N GLU A 219 11.34 8.28 27.13
CA GLU A 219 10.32 8.66 28.13
C GLU A 219 9.77 7.43 28.89
N ARG A 220 10.42 6.26 28.78
CA ARG A 220 10.05 5.01 29.45
C ARG A 220 10.93 4.68 30.64
#